data_AF-A0A7W1BFB7-F1
#
_entry.id   AF-A0A7W1BFB7-F1
#
_cell.length_a   1.000
_cell.length_b   1.000
_cell.length_c   1.000
_cell.angle_alpha   90.00
_cell.angle_beta   90.00
_cell.angle_gamma   90.00
#
_symmetry.space_group_name_H-M   'P 1'
#
loop_
_entity.id
_entity.type
_entity.pdbx_description
1 polymer ?
#
loop_
_entity_poly.entity_id
_entity_poly.type
_entity_poly.pdbx_seq_one_letter_code
_entity_poly.pdbx_strand_id
1 'polypeptide(L)'
;TNAELDLGHLLVTIPTDPRNSSLNLAQAIAVMAYESWLARGGESLPIKPHRHRAEPATAGQLEALFGDWHRALWAIDFFKTRRSESVMRSFREIVHRAELDGREAALVRAMGIEVVRYLGRVGAPVAAEPPAGGRD
;
A
#
# COMPACT_ATOMS: atom_id res chain seq x y z
N THR A 1 -38.29 27.51 -13.78
CA THR A 1 -38.96 28.80 -14.07
C THR A 1 -39.09 29.60 -12.78
N ASN A 2 -39.35 30.92 -12.83
CA ASN A 2 -39.55 31.69 -11.58
C ASN A 2 -40.77 31.17 -10.79
N ALA A 3 -41.82 30.75 -11.48
CA ALA A 3 -42.97 30.11 -10.85
C ALA A 3 -42.62 28.79 -10.11
N GLU A 4 -41.65 28.01 -10.60
CA GLU A 4 -41.15 26.83 -9.89
C GLU A 4 -40.31 27.20 -8.66
N LEU A 5 -39.57 28.31 -8.70
CA LEU A 5 -38.81 28.81 -7.55
C LEU A 5 -39.74 29.30 -6.43
N ASP A 6 -40.85 29.94 -6.79
CA ASP A 6 -41.84 30.45 -5.83
C ASP A 6 -42.56 29.34 -5.04
N LEU A 7 -42.54 28.10 -5.53
CA LEU A 7 -43.03 26.92 -4.80
C LEU A 7 -42.04 26.40 -3.75
N GLY A 8 -40.78 26.83 -3.80
CA GLY A 8 -39.74 26.42 -2.88
C GLY A 8 -39.83 27.15 -1.54
N HIS A 9 -39.82 26.40 -0.44
CA HIS A 9 -39.77 27.00 0.90
C HIS A 9 -38.40 27.66 1.21
N LEU A 10 -37.34 27.19 0.54
CA LEU A 10 -35.98 27.68 0.69
C LEU A 10 -35.29 27.66 -0.67
N LEU A 11 -34.45 28.66 -0.91
CA LEU A 11 -33.58 28.75 -2.07
C LEU A 11 -32.14 28.64 -1.60
N VAL A 12 -31.37 27.73 -2.22
CA VAL A 12 -29.96 27.51 -1.91
C VAL A 12 -29.11 27.98 -3.08
N THR A 13 -28.10 28.79 -2.79
CA THR A 13 -27.11 29.24 -3.77
C THR A 13 -25.76 28.61 -3.43
N ILE A 14 -25.18 27.89 -4.39
CA ILE A 14 -23.81 27.35 -4.27
C ILE A 14 -22.83 28.45 -4.71
N PRO A 15 -21.93 28.93 -3.83
CA PRO A 15 -20.91 29.91 -4.22
C PRO A 15 -20.02 29.37 -5.34
N THR A 16 -19.88 30.14 -6.41
CA THR A 16 -19.13 29.80 -7.65
C THR A 16 -18.34 31.02 -8.13
N ASP A 17 -17.46 30.87 -9.15
CA ASP A 17 -16.75 32.03 -9.74
C ASP A 17 -17.78 33.01 -10.33
N PRO A 18 -17.76 34.31 -9.97
CA PRO A 18 -18.68 35.30 -10.53
C PRO A 18 -18.66 35.41 -12.06
N ARG A 19 -17.56 35.01 -12.71
CA ARG A 19 -17.41 35.01 -14.17
C ARG A 19 -17.95 33.73 -14.82
N ASN A 20 -18.20 32.68 -14.04
CA ASN A 20 -18.83 31.44 -14.49
C ASN A 20 -19.56 30.74 -13.33
N SER A 21 -20.82 31.12 -13.14
CA SER A 21 -21.65 30.67 -12.02
C SER A 21 -22.48 29.42 -12.30
N SER A 22 -22.34 28.82 -13.49
CA SER A 22 -23.11 27.65 -13.87
C SER A 22 -22.36 26.37 -13.55
N LEU A 23 -22.88 25.61 -12.59
CA LEU A 23 -22.48 24.23 -12.36
C LEU A 23 -23.30 23.30 -13.24
N ASN A 24 -22.71 22.19 -13.66
CA ASN A 24 -23.53 21.11 -14.18
C ASN A 24 -24.43 20.55 -13.06
N LEU A 25 -25.54 19.94 -13.44
CA LEU A 25 -26.52 19.43 -12.47
C LEU A 25 -25.92 18.40 -11.51
N ALA A 26 -25.06 17.51 -12.00
CA ALA A 26 -24.42 16.47 -11.19
C ALA A 26 -23.48 17.04 -10.12
N GLN A 27 -22.76 18.11 -10.44
CA GLN A 27 -21.87 18.84 -9.54
C GLN A 27 -22.67 19.54 -8.45
N ALA A 28 -23.75 20.24 -8.82
CA ALA A 28 -24.63 20.88 -7.85
C ALA A 28 -25.23 19.85 -6.87
N ILE A 29 -25.70 18.70 -7.37
CA ILE A 29 -26.21 17.61 -6.53
C ILE A 29 -25.12 17.04 -5.62
N ALA A 30 -23.90 16.82 -6.14
CA ALA A 30 -22.80 16.29 -5.36
C ALA A 30 -22.43 17.20 -4.17
N VAL A 31 -22.34 18.52 -4.41
CA VAL A 31 -22.08 19.50 -3.35
C VAL A 31 -23.21 19.49 -2.31
N MET A 32 -24.48 19.55 -2.75
CA MET A 32 -25.63 19.54 -1.84
C MET A 32 -25.70 18.27 -0.99
N ALA A 33 -25.41 17.11 -1.58
CA ALA A 33 -25.40 15.84 -0.87
C ALA A 33 -24.26 15.77 0.15
N TYR A 34 -23.07 16.28 -0.21
CA TYR A 34 -21.92 16.33 0.68
C TYR A 34 -22.15 17.27 1.88
N GLU A 35 -22.63 18.49 1.64
CA GLU A 35 -22.93 19.45 2.74
C GLU A 35 -24.04 18.91 3.65
N SER A 36 -25.06 18.25 3.08
CA SER A 36 -26.11 17.58 3.86
C SER A 36 -25.56 16.42 4.71
N TRP A 37 -24.54 15.71 4.20
CA TRP A 37 -23.85 14.66 4.93
C TRP A 37 -23.04 15.23 6.11
N LEU A 38 -22.25 16.28 5.87
CA LEU A 38 -21.51 16.97 6.92
C LEU A 38 -22.43 17.53 8.01
N ALA A 39 -23.51 18.22 7.62
CA ALA A 39 -24.49 18.79 8.55
C ALA A 39 -25.16 17.74 9.46
N ARG A 40 -25.20 16.48 9.02
CA ARG A 40 -25.72 15.34 9.81
C ARG A 40 -24.65 14.65 10.66
N GLY A 41 -23.45 15.22 10.74
CA GLY A 41 -22.30 14.66 11.47
C GLY A 41 -21.59 13.55 10.71
N GLY A 42 -21.69 13.50 9.38
CA GLY A 42 -21.09 12.46 8.56
C GLY A 42 -19.57 12.37 8.67
N GLU A 43 -18.90 13.46 9.01
CA GLU A 43 -17.46 13.54 9.34
C GLU A 43 -17.08 12.84 10.66
N SER A 44 -18.05 12.69 11.58
CA SER A 44 -17.86 11.99 12.85
C SER A 44 -18.05 10.48 12.73
N LEU A 45 -18.53 10.00 11.57
CA LEU A 45 -18.62 8.57 11.32
C LEU A 45 -17.20 8.03 11.15
N PRO A 46 -16.81 7.03 11.95
CA PRO A 46 -15.49 6.44 11.82
C PRO A 46 -15.37 5.86 10.42
N ILE A 47 -14.35 6.31 9.68
CA ILE A 47 -13.91 5.61 8.47
C ILE A 47 -13.65 4.17 8.92
N LYS A 48 -14.42 3.23 8.38
CA LYS A 48 -14.34 1.82 8.77
C LYS A 48 -12.86 1.43 8.74
N PRO A 49 -12.24 1.14 9.90
CA PRO A 49 -10.83 0.80 9.91
C PRO A 49 -10.63 -0.42 9.00
N HIS A 50 -9.45 -0.50 8.40
CA HIS A 50 -9.10 -1.65 7.57
C HIS A 50 -9.48 -2.94 8.31
N ARG A 51 -10.27 -3.77 7.64
CA ARG A 51 -10.85 -4.98 8.22
C ARG A 51 -9.68 -5.89 8.59
N HIS A 52 -9.52 -6.16 9.88
CA HIS A 52 -8.45 -6.93 10.55
C HIS A 52 -7.20 -6.12 10.94
N ARG A 53 -7.13 -5.71 12.22
CA ARG A 53 -5.84 -5.63 12.92
C ARG A 53 -5.39 -7.08 13.13
N ALA A 54 -4.75 -7.67 12.13
CA ALA A 54 -3.98 -8.88 12.36
C ALA A 54 -2.77 -8.50 13.22
N GLU A 55 -2.34 -9.41 14.09
CA GLU A 55 -1.13 -9.19 14.90
C GLU A 55 0.08 -9.03 13.99
N PRO A 56 1.04 -8.14 14.32
CA PRO A 56 2.29 -8.01 13.60
C PRO A 56 2.99 -9.36 13.45
N ALA A 57 3.70 -9.54 12.33
CA ALA A 57 4.52 -10.72 12.11
C ALA A 57 5.51 -10.90 13.26
N THR A 58 5.63 -12.14 13.74
CA THR A 58 6.59 -12.49 14.78
C THR A 58 8.02 -12.32 14.25
N ALA A 59 8.98 -12.08 15.15
CA ALA A 59 10.39 -11.99 14.79
C ALA A 59 10.86 -13.23 13.99
N GLY A 60 10.41 -14.44 14.36
CA GLY A 60 10.74 -15.67 13.62
C GLY A 60 10.21 -15.69 12.19
N GLN A 61 9.01 -15.15 11.94
CA GLN A 61 8.46 -15.03 10.58
C GLN A 61 9.26 -14.04 9.73
N LEU A 62 9.67 -12.91 10.32
CA LEU A 62 10.51 -11.92 9.65
C LEU A 62 11.91 -12.47 9.35
N GLU A 63 12.55 -13.17 10.28
CA GLU A 63 13.86 -13.80 10.02
C GLU A 63 13.79 -14.85 8.91
N ALA A 64 12.73 -15.66 8.87
CA ALA A 64 12.50 -16.60 7.77
C ALA A 64 12.33 -15.89 6.41
N LEU A 65 11.57 -14.78 6.40
CA LEU A 65 11.42 -13.92 5.22
C LEU A 65 12.77 -13.38 4.76
N PHE A 66 13.57 -12.81 5.64
CA PHE A 66 14.87 -12.24 5.30
C PHE A 66 15.84 -13.30 4.77
N GLY A 67 15.84 -14.50 5.35
CA GLY A 67 16.66 -15.61 4.88
C GLY A 67 16.29 -16.06 3.46
N ASP A 68 15.00 -16.22 3.16
CA ASP A 68 14.53 -16.58 1.81
C ASP A 68 14.83 -15.49 0.79
N TRP A 69 14.68 -14.22 1.16
CA TRP A 69 15.03 -13.10 0.28
C TRP A 69 16.52 -12.95 0.06
N HIS A 70 17.36 -13.21 1.07
CA HIS A 70 18.81 -13.20 0.89
C HIS A 70 19.22 -14.22 -0.19
N ARG A 71 18.71 -15.45 -0.09
CA ARG A 71 18.93 -16.49 -1.10
C ARG A 71 18.40 -16.08 -2.48
N ALA A 72 17.20 -15.49 -2.55
CA ALA A 72 16.61 -15.03 -3.80
C ALA A 72 17.46 -13.95 -4.48
N LEU A 73 17.94 -12.98 -3.71
CA LEU A 73 18.78 -11.88 -4.21
C LEU A 73 20.16 -12.38 -4.65
N TRP A 74 20.74 -13.35 -3.95
CA TRP A 74 21.93 -14.07 -4.43
C TRP A 74 21.64 -14.78 -5.76
N ALA A 75 20.55 -15.55 -5.84
CA ALA A 75 20.23 -16.36 -7.00
C ALA A 75 20.08 -15.55 -8.29
N ILE A 76 19.62 -14.30 -8.20
CA ILE A 76 19.50 -13.36 -9.32
C ILE A 76 20.71 -12.44 -9.51
N ASP A 77 21.83 -12.71 -8.84
CA ASP A 77 23.09 -11.95 -8.94
C ASP A 77 22.96 -10.46 -8.52
N PHE A 78 22.02 -10.15 -7.61
CA PHE A 78 21.74 -8.76 -7.18
C PHE A 78 22.93 -8.11 -6.46
N PHE A 79 23.72 -8.92 -5.77
CA PHE A 79 24.87 -8.48 -4.95
C PHE A 79 26.17 -8.29 -5.75
N LYS A 80 26.19 -8.59 -7.06
CA LYS A 80 27.40 -8.45 -7.90
C LYS A 80 28.14 -7.12 -7.75
N THR A 81 27.39 -6.04 -7.57
CA THR A 81 27.92 -4.68 -7.45
C THR A 81 27.61 -4.05 -6.09
N ARG A 82 27.08 -4.81 -5.13
CA ARG A 82 26.55 -4.30 -3.87
C ARG A 82 26.93 -5.20 -2.69
N ARG A 83 27.37 -4.60 -1.59
CA ARG A 83 27.61 -5.33 -0.34
C ARG A 83 26.30 -5.91 0.20
N SER A 84 26.23 -7.23 0.31
CA SER A 84 25.02 -7.97 0.74
C SER A 84 24.51 -7.48 2.09
N GLU A 85 25.39 -7.30 3.08
CA GLU A 85 25.03 -6.82 4.41
C GLU A 85 24.34 -5.45 4.39
N SER A 86 24.84 -4.53 3.57
CA SER A 86 24.26 -3.18 3.45
C SER A 86 22.87 -3.23 2.82
N VAL A 87 22.69 -4.03 1.78
CA VAL A 87 21.39 -4.22 1.13
C VAL A 87 20.40 -4.88 2.08
N MET A 88 20.82 -5.95 2.76
CA MET A 88 19.96 -6.67 3.70
C MET A 88 19.58 -5.81 4.91
N ARG A 89 20.47 -4.92 5.37
CA ARG A 89 20.15 -3.92 6.39
C ARG A 89 19.02 -2.99 5.93
N SER A 90 19.16 -2.38 4.76
CA SER A 90 18.13 -1.49 4.21
C SER A 90 16.82 -2.24 3.93
N PHE A 91 16.89 -3.49 3.49
CA PHE A 91 15.69 -4.31 3.28
C PHE A 91 14.96 -4.60 4.59
N ARG A 92 15.70 -4.91 5.67
CA ARG A 92 15.14 -5.06 7.02
C ARG A 92 14.47 -3.79 7.51
N GLU A 93 15.10 -2.63 7.33
CA GLU A 93 14.51 -1.32 7.69
C GLU A 93 13.20 -1.04 6.94
N ILE A 94 13.13 -1.38 5.64
CA ILE A 94 11.90 -1.23 4.85
C ILE A 94 10.78 -2.12 5.41
N VAL A 95 11.07 -3.40 5.66
CA VAL A 95 10.08 -4.36 6.16
C VAL A 95 9.63 -4.01 7.58
N HIS A 96 10.52 -3.56 8.45
CA HIS A 96 10.15 -3.11 9.80
C HIS A 96 9.24 -1.88 9.77
N ARG A 97 9.50 -0.92 8.89
CA ARG A 97 8.64 0.26 8.73
C ARG A 97 7.26 -0.08 8.15
N ALA A 98 7.13 -1.18 7.42
CA ALA A 98 5.87 -1.62 6.86
C ALA A 98 4.93 -2.29 7.88
N GLU A 99 5.44 -2.65 9.07
CA GLU A 99 4.66 -3.28 10.16
C GLU A 99 3.81 -4.47 9.69
N LEU A 100 4.39 -5.33 8.84
CA LEU A 100 3.67 -6.43 8.20
C LEU A 100 3.00 -7.34 9.23
N ASP A 101 1.78 -7.77 8.93
CA ASP A 101 1.14 -8.87 9.65
C ASP A 101 1.72 -10.24 9.24
N GLY A 102 1.35 -11.29 9.98
CA GLY A 102 1.83 -12.65 9.69
C GLY A 102 1.49 -13.17 8.29
N ARG A 103 0.36 -12.77 7.70
CA ARG A 103 -0.05 -13.17 6.34
C ARG A 103 0.75 -12.43 5.28
N GLU A 104 0.96 -11.14 5.46
CA GLU A 104 1.77 -10.29 4.59
C GLU A 104 3.22 -10.75 4.58
N ALA A 105 3.80 -11.04 5.74
CA ALA A 105 5.15 -11.61 5.84
C ALA A 105 5.25 -12.96 5.11
N ALA A 106 4.23 -13.83 5.24
CA ALA A 106 4.20 -15.11 4.52
C ALA A 106 4.12 -14.93 3.00
N LEU A 107 3.34 -13.95 2.51
CA LEU A 107 3.24 -13.62 1.09
C LEU A 107 4.57 -13.10 0.54
N VAL A 108 5.18 -12.12 1.22
CA VAL A 108 6.46 -11.54 0.80
C VAL A 108 7.55 -12.60 0.82
N ARG A 109 7.59 -13.47 1.84
CA ARG A 109 8.50 -14.62 1.88
C ARG A 109 8.27 -15.59 0.70
N ALA A 110 7.02 -15.91 0.39
CA ALA A 110 6.68 -16.80 -0.73
C ALA A 110 7.16 -16.26 -2.08
N MET A 111 7.14 -14.94 -2.29
CA MET A 111 7.72 -14.31 -3.48
C MET A 111 9.21 -14.62 -3.63
N GLY A 112 10.00 -14.47 -2.56
CA GLY A 112 11.44 -14.80 -2.58
C GLY A 112 11.71 -16.28 -2.86
N ILE A 113 10.94 -17.18 -2.26
CA ILE A 113 11.01 -18.63 -2.54
C ILE A 113 10.72 -18.92 -4.03
N GLU A 114 9.70 -18.26 -4.59
CA GLU A 114 9.28 -18.52 -5.97
C GLU A 114 10.31 -18.02 -6.99
N VAL A 115 11.06 -16.94 -6.70
CA VAL A 115 12.21 -16.51 -7.51
C VAL A 115 13.21 -17.65 -7.69
N VAL A 116 13.62 -18.29 -6.58
CA VAL A 116 14.59 -19.39 -6.60
C VAL A 116 14.01 -20.61 -7.36
N ARG A 117 12.74 -20.95 -7.10
CA ARG A 117 12.07 -22.06 -7.80
C ARG A 117 11.96 -21.83 -9.29
N TYR A 118 11.63 -20.60 -9.71
CA TYR A 118 11.54 -20.24 -11.12
C TYR A 118 12.88 -20.40 -11.83
N LEU A 119 13.98 -19.91 -11.23
CA LEU A 119 15.34 -20.08 -11.76
C LEU A 119 15.70 -21.56 -11.93
N GLY A 120 15.34 -22.40 -10.96
CA GLY A 120 15.52 -23.86 -11.05
C GLY A 120 14.74 -24.51 -12.20
N ARG A 121 13.54 -24.02 -12.51
CA ARG A 121 12.73 -24.51 -13.65
C ARG A 121 13.31 -24.11 -15.00
N VAL A 122 13.90 -22.93 -15.12
CA VAL A 122 14.47 -22.42 -16.38
C VAL A 122 15.94 -22.82 -16.60
N GLY A 123 16.57 -23.51 -15.63
CA GLY A 123 17.96 -23.96 -15.72
C GLY A 123 18.98 -22.81 -15.73
N ALA A 124 18.61 -21.64 -15.20
CA ALA A 124 19.52 -20.50 -15.14
C ALA A 124 20.67 -20.77 -14.16
N PRO A 125 21.91 -20.36 -14.46
CA PRO A 125 23.02 -20.48 -13.52
C PRO A 125 22.71 -19.61 -12.29
N VAL A 126 22.53 -20.27 -11.15
CA VAL A 126 22.30 -19.62 -9.85
C VAL A 126 23.65 -19.20 -9.30
N ALA A 127 23.82 -17.91 -8.98
CA ALA A 127 25.02 -17.49 -8.24
C ALA A 127 24.99 -18.12 -6.84
N ALA A 128 26.01 -18.91 -6.52
CA ALA A 128 26.10 -19.58 -5.22
C ALA A 128 26.36 -18.54 -4.12
N GLU A 129 25.58 -18.61 -3.04
CA GLU A 129 25.88 -17.83 -1.83
C GLU A 129 27.27 -18.26 -1.31
N PRO A 130 28.19 -17.31 -1.06
CA PRO A 130 29.49 -17.64 -0.49
C PRO A 130 29.32 -18.24 0.90
N PRO A 131 30.17 -19.21 1.30
CA PRO A 131 30.06 -19.83 2.61
C PRO A 131 30.14 -18.76 3.72
N ALA A 132 29.25 -18.87 4.70
CA ALA A 132 29.21 -17.99 5.86
C ALA A 132 30.54 -18.05 6.62
N GLY A 133 31.42 -17.06 6.38
CA GLY A 133 32.75 -17.01 7.02
C GLY A 133 33.90 -16.41 6.19
N GLY A 134 33.70 -16.06 4.92
CA GLY A 134 34.69 -15.31 4.14
C GLY A 134 34.72 -13.84 4.56
N ARG A 135 35.69 -13.47 5.41
CA ARG A 135 35.97 -12.07 5.75
C ARG A 135 36.61 -11.38 4.55
N ASP A 136 35.99 -10.30 4.09
CA ASP A 136 36.69 -9.19 3.41
C ASP A 136 37.03 -8.12 4.45
#